data_AF-A0A8H8J9X6-F1
#
_entry.id   AF-A0A8H8J9X6-F1
#
_cell.length_a   1.000
_cell.length_b   1.000
_cell.length_c   1.000
_cell.angle_alpha   90.00
_cell.angle_beta   90.00
_cell.angle_gamma   90.00
#
_symmetry.space_group_name_H-M   'P 1'
#
loop_
_entity.id
_entity.type
_entity.pdbx_description
1 polymer ?
#
loop_
_entity_poly.entity_id
_entity_poly.type
_entity_poly.pdbx_seq_one_letter_code
_entity_poly.pdbx_strand_id
1 'polypeptide(L)'
;MTGKGRSDPSRRRHNPEKAEGVLVSAVGSRIPRKIDKIFEDGWKEHVPLSMLTDSYCESREAAADPDKMSWTMKHGRVALASSSLSTVKSELDLNFAEWTQAWRRLLILIKRYFRKSYLNRWRAHFNHIFSNPNRDRYWHLFLQYDSSMRERSTQESIDASVFQQHIFDHFVLEHQLQPSAPQPLSMPQGGHPLPTPSTRRAEPPLLYNSTDRPGPRNSYTNPRHKGDKKFFRCFRCGRAEPHGPSTCRHTSQSNGREIIITKPVAGGPWMLDGGPLCYKFNTASGCPKPDCDFKPHRCSLCKSSAHGAQQCTA
;
A
#
# COMPACT_ATOMS: atom_id res chain seq x y z
N MET A 1 -49.85 -43.96 -46.52
CA MET A 1 -49.28 -42.60 -46.57
C MET A 1 -49.76 -41.85 -45.33
N THR A 2 -49.04 -41.93 -44.20
CA THR A 2 -48.00 -40.97 -43.73
C THR A 2 -48.54 -39.53 -43.59
N GLY A 3 -48.54 -38.87 -42.44
CA GLY A 3 -48.02 -39.20 -41.11
C GLY A 3 -48.50 -38.15 -40.07
N LYS A 4 -48.67 -38.58 -38.82
CA LYS A 4 -48.91 -37.70 -37.66
C LYS A 4 -47.57 -37.34 -37.04
N GLY A 5 -47.23 -36.04 -37.04
CA GLY A 5 -46.08 -35.50 -36.32
C GLY A 5 -46.24 -35.69 -34.82
N ARG A 6 -45.29 -36.41 -34.20
CA ARG A 6 -45.14 -36.47 -32.75
C ARG A 6 -44.22 -35.33 -32.32
N SER A 7 -44.75 -34.42 -31.51
CA SER A 7 -43.99 -33.48 -30.70
C SER A 7 -43.33 -34.24 -29.54
N ASP A 8 -42.00 -34.19 -29.48
CA ASP A 8 -41.16 -34.76 -28.42
C ASP A 8 -41.08 -33.78 -27.23
N PRO A 9 -41.53 -34.14 -26.01
CA PRO A 9 -41.44 -33.25 -24.86
C PRO A 9 -40.11 -33.46 -24.12
N SER A 10 -39.34 -32.38 -24.09
CA SER A 10 -38.58 -31.94 -22.92
C SER A 10 -37.46 -32.87 -22.43
N ARG A 11 -36.22 -32.56 -22.87
CA ARG A 11 -34.99 -32.83 -22.11
C ARG A 11 -35.14 -32.29 -20.68
N ARG A 12 -35.53 -33.16 -19.75
CA ARG A 12 -35.48 -32.89 -18.31
C ARG A 12 -34.01 -32.73 -17.94
N ARG A 13 -33.60 -31.49 -17.68
CA ARG A 13 -32.36 -31.23 -16.95
C ARG A 13 -32.47 -31.99 -15.64
N HIS A 14 -31.56 -32.93 -15.40
CA HIS A 14 -31.43 -33.61 -14.13
C HIS A 14 -31.10 -32.55 -13.08
N ASN A 15 -32.14 -32.06 -12.41
CA ASN A 15 -32.01 -31.28 -11.21
C ASN A 15 -31.87 -32.32 -10.09
N PRO A 16 -30.70 -32.47 -9.44
CA PRO A 16 -30.59 -33.40 -8.34
C PRO A 16 -31.57 -32.97 -7.26
N GLU A 17 -32.38 -33.94 -6.83
CA GLU A 17 -33.40 -33.79 -5.81
C GLU A 17 -32.72 -33.24 -4.55
N LYS A 18 -33.10 -32.02 -4.13
CA LYS A 18 -32.57 -31.42 -2.92
C LYS A 18 -33.15 -32.20 -1.75
N ALA A 19 -32.37 -33.12 -1.19
CA ALA A 19 -32.74 -33.80 0.05
C ALA A 19 -32.97 -32.75 1.15
N GLU A 20 -34.22 -32.63 1.59
CA GLU A 20 -34.54 -31.88 2.81
C GLU A 20 -33.84 -32.54 3.99
N GLY A 21 -33.06 -31.75 4.74
CA GLY A 21 -32.53 -32.17 6.03
C GLY A 21 -31.08 -32.65 6.07
N VAL A 22 -30.29 -32.58 4.99
CA VAL A 22 -28.83 -32.67 5.13
C VAL A 22 -28.32 -31.34 5.69
N LEU A 23 -28.34 -31.22 7.02
CA LEU A 23 -27.50 -30.26 7.72
C LEU A 23 -26.06 -30.68 7.44
N VAL A 24 -25.41 -30.02 6.48
CA VAL A 24 -23.95 -30.05 6.41
C VAL A 24 -23.49 -29.63 7.80
N SER A 25 -22.82 -30.53 8.52
CA SER A 25 -22.26 -30.23 9.83
C SER A 25 -21.43 -28.97 9.66
N ALA A 26 -21.92 -27.86 10.18
CA ALA A 26 -21.16 -26.63 10.23
C ALA A 26 -20.08 -26.85 11.28
N VAL A 27 -19.06 -27.63 10.92
CA VAL A 27 -17.75 -27.60 11.56
C VAL A 27 -17.13 -26.27 11.14
N GLY A 28 -17.79 -25.16 11.50
CA GLY A 28 -17.16 -23.86 11.50
C GLY A 28 -16.19 -23.93 12.66
N SER A 29 -14.91 -24.20 12.34
CA SER A 29 -13.84 -24.37 13.33
C SER A 29 -13.93 -23.19 14.31
N ARG A 30 -14.30 -23.53 15.55
CA ARG A 30 -14.71 -22.57 16.58
C ARG A 30 -13.51 -21.69 16.90
N ILE A 31 -13.73 -20.37 16.98
CA ILE A 31 -12.66 -19.45 17.36
C ILE A 31 -12.09 -19.90 18.73
N PRO A 32 -10.76 -20.06 18.86
CA PRO A 32 -10.14 -20.50 20.10
C PRO A 32 -10.52 -19.61 21.28
N ARG A 33 -10.84 -20.21 22.43
CA ARG A 33 -11.31 -19.48 23.63
C ARG A 33 -10.32 -18.43 24.12
N LYS A 34 -9.02 -18.68 23.96
CA LYS A 34 -7.97 -17.72 24.28
C LYS A 34 -8.10 -16.43 23.47
N ILE A 35 -8.37 -16.56 22.17
CA ILE A 35 -8.55 -15.41 21.28
C ILE A 35 -9.86 -14.69 21.61
N ASP A 36 -10.93 -15.44 21.85
CA ASP A 36 -12.23 -14.90 22.29
C ASP A 36 -12.05 -13.99 23.53
N LYS A 37 -11.27 -14.45 24.53
CA LYS A 37 -10.96 -13.70 25.76
C LYS A 37 -10.19 -12.40 25.48
N ILE A 38 -9.23 -12.38 24.56
CA ILE A 38 -8.50 -11.15 24.18
C ILE A 38 -9.47 -10.06 23.68
N PHE A 39 -10.48 -10.44 22.89
CA PHE A 39 -11.46 -9.49 22.38
C PHE A 39 -12.48 -9.07 23.45
N GLU A 40 -12.87 -10.00 24.33
CA GLU A 40 -13.68 -9.71 25.51
C GLU A 40 -13.01 -8.68 26.44
N ASP A 41 -11.70 -8.79 26.63
CA ASP A 41 -10.88 -7.88 27.45
C ASP A 41 -10.53 -6.54 26.73
N GLY A 42 -11.10 -6.31 25.54
CA GLY A 42 -10.99 -5.05 24.80
C GLY A 42 -9.92 -4.99 23.71
N TRP A 43 -9.44 -6.14 23.21
CA TRP A 43 -8.47 -6.28 22.13
C TRP A 43 -7.22 -5.40 22.30
N LYS A 44 -6.57 -5.55 23.45
CA LYS A 44 -5.34 -4.81 23.83
C LYS A 44 -4.06 -5.50 23.37
N GLU A 45 -4.16 -6.71 22.85
CA GLU A 45 -3.04 -7.53 22.39
C GLU A 45 -3.20 -7.86 20.92
N HIS A 46 -2.09 -7.85 20.18
CA HIS A 46 -2.10 -8.23 18.77
C HIS A 46 -2.42 -9.72 18.62
N VAL A 47 -3.41 -10.04 17.78
CA VAL A 47 -3.79 -11.42 17.44
C VAL A 47 -3.44 -11.67 15.98
N PRO A 48 -2.43 -12.50 15.67
CA PRO A 48 -2.09 -12.84 14.30
C PRO A 48 -3.25 -13.51 13.54
N LEU A 49 -3.45 -13.19 12.26
CA LEU A 49 -4.48 -13.84 11.43
C LEU A 49 -4.19 -15.31 11.19
N SER A 50 -2.92 -15.72 11.22
CA SER A 50 -2.55 -17.13 11.11
C SER A 50 -3.16 -17.97 12.23
N MET A 51 -3.57 -17.35 13.35
CA MET A 51 -4.29 -18.01 14.43
C MET A 51 -5.82 -18.05 14.26
N LEU A 52 -6.33 -17.48 13.18
CA LEU A 52 -7.75 -17.46 12.83
C LEU A 52 -8.02 -18.24 11.53
N THR A 53 -7.02 -18.91 10.97
CA THR A 53 -7.18 -19.86 9.86
C THR A 53 -7.85 -21.15 10.32
N ASP A 54 -8.34 -21.96 9.38
CA ASP A 54 -8.99 -23.25 9.71
C ASP A 54 -7.93 -24.18 10.29
N SER A 55 -6.75 -24.21 9.64
CA SER A 55 -5.61 -25.01 10.06
C SER A 55 -5.19 -24.77 11.51
N TYR A 56 -5.19 -23.52 11.98
CA TYR A 56 -4.89 -23.23 13.38
C TYR A 56 -6.08 -23.54 14.28
N CYS A 57 -7.31 -23.14 13.91
CA CYS A 57 -8.48 -23.36 14.76
C CYS A 57 -8.78 -24.86 15.01
N GLU A 58 -8.31 -25.74 14.12
CA GLU A 58 -8.41 -27.21 14.24
C GLU A 58 -7.20 -27.85 14.93
N SER A 59 -6.16 -27.07 15.20
CA SER A 59 -4.91 -27.58 15.76
C SER A 59 -5.03 -27.90 17.26
N ARG A 60 -4.15 -28.76 17.76
CA ARG A 60 -4.10 -29.08 19.21
C ARG A 60 -3.71 -27.86 20.05
N GLU A 61 -2.92 -26.96 19.47
CA GLU A 61 -2.51 -25.70 20.08
C GLU A 61 -3.71 -24.76 20.30
N ALA A 62 -4.68 -24.72 19.37
CA ALA A 62 -5.92 -23.97 19.57
C ALA A 62 -6.81 -24.54 20.68
N ALA A 63 -6.73 -25.85 20.92
CA ALA A 63 -7.43 -26.54 22.00
C ALA A 63 -6.69 -26.48 23.35
N ALA A 64 -5.45 -25.99 23.38
CA ALA A 64 -4.66 -25.92 24.59
C ALA A 64 -5.20 -24.88 25.57
N ASP A 65 -4.98 -25.14 26.86
CA ASP A 65 -5.42 -24.29 27.96
C ASP A 65 -4.77 -22.89 27.87
N PRO A 66 -5.56 -21.80 27.82
CA PRO A 66 -5.03 -20.43 27.75
C PRO A 66 -4.07 -20.08 28.89
N ASP A 67 -4.25 -20.66 30.08
CA ASP A 67 -3.48 -20.32 31.29
C ASP A 67 -2.07 -20.95 31.30
N LYS A 68 -1.81 -21.92 30.41
CA LYS A 68 -0.50 -22.62 30.31
C LYS A 68 0.40 -22.11 29.20
N MET A 69 -0.03 -21.10 28.45
CA MET A 69 0.61 -20.72 27.20
C MET A 69 1.03 -19.25 27.28
N SER A 70 2.28 -18.99 27.63
CA SER A 70 2.84 -17.63 27.64
C SER A 70 3.21 -17.21 26.21
N TRP A 71 2.95 -15.94 25.89
CA TRP A 71 3.38 -15.31 24.65
C TRP A 71 4.67 -14.55 24.93
N THR A 72 5.72 -14.75 24.13
CA THR A 72 6.88 -13.87 24.11
C THR A 72 6.96 -13.13 22.79
N MET A 73 6.77 -11.82 22.86
CA MET A 73 7.12 -10.91 21.77
C MET A 73 8.64 -10.88 21.63
N LYS A 74 9.18 -11.32 20.49
CA LYS A 74 10.56 -11.04 20.09
C LYS A 74 10.54 -10.33 18.74
N HIS A 75 11.00 -9.08 18.72
CA HIS A 75 11.20 -8.27 17.50
C HIS A 75 9.97 -8.14 16.59
N GLY A 76 8.78 -7.84 17.15
CA GLY A 76 7.56 -7.68 16.34
C GLY A 76 7.02 -8.99 15.75
N ARG A 77 7.53 -10.14 16.20
CA ARG A 77 6.93 -11.45 15.93
C ARG A 77 6.35 -11.99 17.24
N VAL A 78 5.05 -12.28 17.20
CA VAL A 78 4.38 -13.03 18.26
C VAL A 78 4.90 -14.47 18.20
N ALA A 79 5.81 -14.82 19.10
CA ALA A 79 6.17 -16.21 19.34
C ALA A 79 5.42 -16.67 20.61
N LEU A 80 4.74 -17.81 20.55
CA LEU A 80 4.42 -18.55 21.77
C LEU A 80 5.75 -18.87 22.49
N ALA A 81 5.76 -18.89 23.81
CA ALA A 81 6.97 -19.20 24.58
C ALA A 81 7.16 -20.72 24.77
N SER A 82 6.32 -21.57 24.18
CA SER A 82 6.41 -23.02 24.32
C SER A 82 7.27 -23.62 23.22
N SER A 83 8.25 -24.41 23.60
CA SER A 83 9.32 -25.02 22.81
C SER A 83 8.88 -25.98 21.69
N SER A 84 7.62 -25.96 21.24
CA SER A 84 7.04 -26.86 20.23
C SER A 84 6.60 -26.15 18.93
N LEU A 85 7.01 -24.90 18.71
CA LEU A 85 6.48 -23.99 17.69
C LEU A 85 7.06 -24.15 16.28
N SER A 86 6.96 -25.34 15.71
CA SER A 86 7.15 -25.49 14.25
C SER A 86 5.82 -25.40 13.48
N THR A 87 4.67 -25.31 14.15
CA THR A 87 3.36 -25.54 13.50
C THR A 87 2.61 -24.27 13.08
N VAL A 88 2.86 -23.11 13.69
CA VAL A 88 2.10 -21.89 13.36
C VAL A 88 2.73 -21.20 12.15
N LYS A 89 2.03 -21.25 11.03
CA LYS A 89 2.38 -20.54 9.80
C LYS A 89 2.59 -19.04 10.10
N SER A 90 3.65 -18.45 9.54
CA SER A 90 3.86 -17.00 9.63
C SER A 90 2.67 -16.28 8.99
N GLU A 91 2.23 -15.18 9.60
CA GLU A 91 1.14 -14.37 9.03
C GLU A 91 1.50 -13.83 7.64
N LEU A 92 2.78 -13.54 7.41
CA LEU A 92 3.28 -13.05 6.11
C LEU A 92 3.27 -14.13 5.01
N ASP A 93 3.09 -15.41 5.38
CA ASP A 93 3.02 -16.52 4.44
C ASP A 93 1.57 -16.88 4.07
N LEU A 94 0.58 -16.20 4.65
CA LEU A 94 -0.83 -16.46 4.34
C LEU A 94 -1.10 -16.22 2.85
N ASN A 95 -1.80 -17.13 2.21
CA ASN A 95 -2.34 -16.85 0.88
C ASN A 95 -3.66 -16.05 1.01
N PHE A 96 -4.17 -15.53 -0.12
CA PHE A 96 -5.38 -14.72 -0.13
C PHE A 96 -6.62 -15.45 0.42
N ALA A 97 -6.74 -16.75 0.18
CA ALA A 97 -7.86 -17.54 0.67
C ALA A 97 -7.82 -17.67 2.19
N GLU A 98 -6.65 -18.06 2.74
CA GLU A 98 -6.43 -18.16 4.20
C GLU A 98 -6.64 -16.81 4.89
N TRP A 99 -6.12 -15.73 4.32
CA TRP A 99 -6.31 -14.37 4.84
C TRP A 99 -7.78 -13.97 4.87
N THR A 100 -8.51 -14.20 3.77
CA THR A 100 -9.95 -13.87 3.69
C THR A 100 -10.75 -14.65 4.74
N GLN A 101 -10.40 -15.92 4.90
CA GLN A 101 -11.03 -16.87 5.79
C GLN A 101 -10.76 -16.50 7.26
N ALA A 102 -9.53 -16.14 7.62
CA ALA A 102 -9.16 -15.57 8.92
C ALA A 102 -9.86 -14.23 9.20
N TRP A 103 -9.93 -13.34 8.21
CA TRP A 103 -10.61 -12.04 8.32
C TRP A 103 -12.09 -12.16 8.64
N ARG A 104 -12.78 -13.16 8.07
CA ARG A 104 -14.18 -13.42 8.41
C ARG A 104 -14.36 -13.72 9.90
N ARG A 105 -13.46 -14.52 10.50
CA ARG A 105 -13.47 -14.79 11.94
C ARG A 105 -13.14 -13.55 12.76
N LEU A 106 -12.15 -12.76 12.33
CA LEU A 106 -11.82 -11.49 12.98
C LEU A 106 -13.02 -10.53 13.01
N LEU A 107 -13.73 -10.37 11.89
CA LEU A 107 -14.93 -9.52 11.82
C LEU A 107 -16.07 -10.05 12.71
N ILE A 108 -16.18 -11.36 12.93
CA ILE A 108 -17.14 -11.95 13.88
C ILE A 108 -16.79 -11.53 15.31
N LEU A 109 -15.51 -11.61 15.70
CA LEU A 109 -15.03 -11.16 17.01
C LEU A 109 -15.29 -9.67 17.23
N ILE A 110 -14.92 -8.85 16.24
CA ILE A 110 -15.13 -7.40 16.30
C ILE A 110 -16.63 -7.08 16.43
N LYS A 111 -17.48 -7.75 15.65
CA LYS A 111 -18.95 -7.57 15.73
C LYS A 111 -19.50 -7.95 17.10
N ARG A 112 -18.94 -8.97 17.75
CA ARG A 112 -19.42 -9.49 19.04
C ARG A 112 -19.09 -8.55 20.19
N TYR A 113 -17.87 -8.01 20.25
CA TYR A 113 -17.37 -7.30 21.42
C TYR A 113 -17.29 -5.78 21.27
N PHE A 114 -17.38 -5.24 20.05
CA PHE A 114 -17.21 -3.81 19.80
C PHE A 114 -18.45 -3.17 19.17
N ARG A 115 -18.51 -1.84 19.28
CA ARG A 115 -19.59 -1.04 18.68
C ARG A 115 -19.58 -1.18 17.15
N LYS A 116 -20.77 -1.03 16.55
CA LYS A 116 -20.96 -1.10 15.08
C LYS A 116 -20.04 -0.14 14.30
N SER A 117 -19.75 1.04 14.84
CA SER A 117 -18.81 1.99 14.23
C SER A 117 -17.40 1.42 14.11
N TYR A 118 -16.92 0.71 15.13
CA TYR A 118 -15.61 0.06 15.12
C TYR A 118 -15.56 -1.08 14.10
N LEU A 119 -16.62 -1.91 14.04
CA LEU A 119 -16.78 -2.93 13.00
C LEU A 119 -16.75 -2.35 11.59
N ASN A 120 -17.42 -1.21 11.36
CA ASN A 120 -17.45 -0.58 10.04
C ASN A 120 -16.07 -0.10 9.61
N ARG A 121 -15.24 0.41 10.53
CA ARG A 121 -13.86 0.81 10.23
C ARG A 121 -13.02 -0.36 9.74
N TRP A 122 -13.07 -1.47 10.47
CA TRP A 122 -12.33 -2.69 10.09
C TRP A 122 -12.88 -3.37 8.84
N ARG A 123 -14.17 -3.26 8.57
CA ARG A 123 -14.74 -3.71 7.29
C ARG A 123 -14.26 -2.85 6.12
N ALA A 124 -14.13 -1.55 6.30
CA ALA A 124 -13.56 -0.66 5.28
C ALA A 124 -12.10 -1.02 5.00
N HIS A 125 -11.28 -1.27 6.04
CA HIS A 125 -9.91 -1.79 5.89
C HIS A 125 -9.85 -3.10 5.10
N PHE A 126 -10.65 -4.09 5.51
CA PHE A 126 -10.76 -5.37 4.80
C PHE A 126 -11.10 -5.17 3.32
N ASN A 127 -12.14 -4.37 3.03
CA ASN A 127 -12.59 -4.10 1.67
C ASN A 127 -11.50 -3.37 0.84
N HIS A 128 -10.74 -2.47 1.45
CA HIS A 128 -9.66 -1.77 0.78
C HIS A 128 -8.61 -2.75 0.23
N ILE A 129 -8.18 -3.72 1.05
CA ILE A 129 -7.22 -4.75 0.63
C ILE A 129 -7.88 -5.74 -0.32
N PHE A 130 -9.08 -6.23 0.02
CA PHE A 130 -9.82 -7.24 -0.74
C PHE A 130 -10.09 -6.78 -2.18
N SER A 131 -10.51 -5.53 -2.37
CA SER A 131 -10.90 -4.95 -3.67
C SER A 131 -9.76 -4.23 -4.40
N ASN A 132 -8.52 -4.25 -3.87
CA ASN A 132 -7.42 -3.56 -4.53
C ASN A 132 -7.05 -4.24 -5.86
N PRO A 133 -7.03 -3.52 -7.00
CA PRO A 133 -6.73 -4.13 -8.30
C PRO A 133 -5.30 -4.67 -8.41
N ASN A 134 -4.37 -4.16 -7.59
CA ASN A 134 -2.98 -4.62 -7.56
C ASN A 134 -2.70 -5.56 -6.38
N ARG A 135 -3.73 -6.04 -5.68
CA ARG A 135 -3.60 -6.90 -4.49
C ARG A 135 -2.68 -8.08 -4.75
N ASP A 136 -2.92 -8.83 -5.83
CA ASP A 136 -2.19 -10.07 -6.09
C ASP A 136 -0.71 -9.80 -6.40
N ARG A 137 -0.42 -8.69 -7.09
CA ARG A 137 0.95 -8.25 -7.40
C ARG A 137 1.74 -7.86 -6.15
N TYR A 138 1.08 -7.23 -5.18
CA TYR A 138 1.70 -6.69 -3.98
C TYR A 138 1.22 -7.39 -2.70
N TRP A 139 0.87 -8.67 -2.82
CA TRP A 139 0.17 -9.39 -1.75
C TRP A 139 0.92 -9.38 -0.42
N HIS A 140 2.23 -9.64 -0.47
CA HIS A 140 3.09 -9.62 0.71
C HIS A 140 3.13 -8.24 1.40
N LEU A 141 3.13 -7.14 0.62
CA LEU A 141 3.09 -5.78 1.18
C LEU A 141 1.73 -5.50 1.83
N PHE A 142 0.64 -5.96 1.23
CA PHE A 142 -0.68 -5.84 1.83
C PHE A 142 -0.80 -6.64 3.13
N LEU A 143 -0.18 -7.82 3.23
CA LEU A 143 -0.13 -8.58 4.48
C LEU A 143 0.69 -7.87 5.56
N GLN A 144 1.85 -7.31 5.22
CA GLN A 144 2.65 -6.52 6.16
C GLN A 144 1.86 -5.30 6.66
N TYR A 145 1.27 -4.54 5.73
CA TYR A 145 0.41 -3.42 6.05
C TYR A 145 -0.77 -3.82 6.95
N ASP A 146 -1.45 -4.90 6.62
CA ASP A 146 -2.58 -5.43 7.39
C ASP A 146 -2.18 -5.81 8.82
N SER A 147 -1.11 -6.58 8.95
CA SER A 147 -0.57 -7.03 10.24
C SER A 147 -0.21 -5.85 11.11
N SER A 148 0.52 -4.88 10.56
CA SER A 148 0.96 -3.68 11.29
C SER A 148 -0.20 -2.75 11.64
N MET A 149 -1.21 -2.59 10.78
CA MET A 149 -2.41 -1.83 11.14
C MET A 149 -3.12 -2.44 12.35
N ARG A 150 -3.26 -3.77 12.38
CA ARG A 150 -3.88 -4.49 13.50
C ARG A 150 -3.04 -4.41 14.76
N GLU A 151 -1.72 -4.58 14.67
CA GLU A 151 -0.81 -4.43 15.81
C GLU A 151 -0.86 -3.02 16.39
N ARG A 152 -0.67 -1.99 15.57
CA ARG A 152 -0.63 -0.60 16.06
C ARG A 152 -1.97 -0.18 16.65
N SER A 153 -3.09 -0.69 16.15
CA SER A 153 -4.43 -0.40 16.69
C SER A 153 -4.64 -0.85 18.14
N THR A 154 -3.80 -1.76 18.66
CA THR A 154 -3.89 -2.18 20.07
C THR A 154 -3.17 -1.21 21.01
N GLN A 155 -2.35 -0.30 20.47
CA GLN A 155 -1.52 0.65 21.22
C GLN A 155 -1.92 2.11 20.93
N GLU A 156 -2.35 2.38 19.70
CA GLU A 156 -2.62 3.70 19.16
C GLU A 156 -4.09 3.82 18.72
N SER A 157 -4.68 5.01 18.84
CA SER A 157 -6.02 5.28 18.29
C SER A 157 -5.93 5.52 16.78
N ILE A 158 -5.94 4.44 16.00
CA ILE A 158 -5.89 4.50 14.53
C ILE A 158 -7.28 4.33 13.94
N ASP A 159 -7.63 5.18 12.96
CA ASP A 159 -8.82 4.95 12.15
C ASP A 159 -8.49 3.97 11.00
N ALA A 160 -8.87 2.70 11.21
CA ALA A 160 -8.70 1.64 10.22
C ALA A 160 -9.52 1.87 8.93
N SER A 161 -10.53 2.75 8.92
CA SER A 161 -11.27 3.04 7.69
C SER A 161 -10.48 3.83 6.65
N VAL A 162 -9.41 4.50 7.09
CA VAL A 162 -8.54 5.31 6.24
C VAL A 162 -7.31 4.49 5.88
N PHE A 163 -7.01 4.42 4.58
CA PHE A 163 -5.77 3.80 4.13
C PHE A 163 -4.57 4.65 4.57
N GLN A 164 -3.75 4.08 5.45
CA GLN A 164 -2.59 4.76 6.01
C GLN A 164 -1.41 4.63 5.06
N GLN A 165 -1.41 5.45 4.01
CA GLN A 165 -0.41 5.42 2.94
C GLN A 165 1.03 5.41 3.47
N HIS A 166 1.32 6.19 4.52
CA HIS A 166 2.66 6.26 5.12
C HIS A 166 3.14 4.92 5.71
N ILE A 167 2.23 4.11 6.26
CA ILE A 167 2.54 2.77 6.79
C ILE A 167 2.80 1.82 5.62
N PHE A 168 1.99 1.89 4.56
CA PHE A 168 2.19 1.07 3.37
C PHE A 168 3.51 1.41 2.65
N ASP A 169 3.79 2.70 2.48
CA ASP A 169 5.01 3.20 1.82
C ASP A 169 6.28 2.77 2.57
N HIS A 170 6.22 2.67 3.90
CA HIS A 170 7.32 2.11 4.70
C HIS A 170 7.70 0.71 4.23
N PHE A 171 6.72 -0.19 4.06
CA PHE A 171 6.99 -1.56 3.57
C PHE A 171 7.43 -1.59 2.11
N VAL A 172 6.89 -0.70 1.28
CA VAL A 172 7.36 -0.55 -0.11
C VAL A 172 8.85 -0.18 -0.14
N LEU A 173 9.28 0.77 0.70
CA LEU A 173 10.67 1.19 0.79
C LEU A 173 11.56 0.07 1.33
N GLU A 174 11.16 -0.60 2.41
CA GLU A 174 11.90 -1.75 2.95
C GLU A 174 12.07 -2.85 1.91
N HIS A 175 11.02 -3.15 1.13
CA HIS A 175 11.08 -4.14 0.07
C HIS A 175 11.99 -3.73 -1.09
N GLN A 176 12.04 -2.44 -1.44
CA GLN A 176 12.93 -1.91 -2.48
C GLN A 176 14.40 -1.83 -2.02
N LEU A 177 14.63 -1.63 -0.72
CA LEU A 177 15.96 -1.53 -0.13
C LEU A 177 16.56 -2.89 0.26
N GLN A 178 15.77 -3.96 0.31
CA GLN A 178 16.29 -5.32 0.40
C GLN A 178 17.21 -5.56 -0.81
N PRO A 179 18.53 -5.73 -0.61
CA PRO A 179 19.41 -6.10 -1.69
C PRO A 179 18.88 -7.42 -2.23
N SER A 180 18.54 -7.47 -3.52
CA SER A 180 18.33 -8.74 -4.21
C SER A 180 19.52 -9.62 -3.86
N ALA A 181 19.27 -10.70 -3.11
CA ALA A 181 20.31 -11.62 -2.69
C ALA A 181 21.20 -11.92 -3.90
N PRO A 182 22.54 -11.83 -3.80
CA PRO A 182 23.38 -12.17 -4.92
C PRO A 182 23.01 -13.58 -5.33
N GLN A 183 22.46 -13.70 -6.54
CA GLN A 183 22.29 -15.00 -7.16
C GLN A 183 23.65 -15.69 -7.08
N PRO A 184 23.75 -16.94 -6.57
CA PRO A 184 24.99 -17.66 -6.66
C PRO A 184 25.33 -17.73 -8.15
N LEU A 185 26.35 -16.98 -8.56
CA LEU A 185 26.90 -17.09 -9.89
C LEU A 185 27.39 -18.53 -10.02
N SER A 186 26.61 -19.34 -10.75
CA SER A 186 27.09 -20.61 -11.26
C SER A 186 28.32 -20.33 -12.09
N MET A 187 29.49 -20.55 -11.48
CA MET A 187 30.80 -20.50 -12.12
C MET A 187 30.84 -21.55 -13.23
N PRO A 188 31.07 -21.18 -14.51
CA PRO A 188 31.62 -22.13 -15.46
C PRO A 188 33.11 -22.29 -15.12
N GLN A 189 33.48 -23.48 -14.68
CA GLN A 189 34.88 -23.90 -14.71
C GLN A 189 35.37 -23.89 -16.16
N GLY A 190 36.42 -23.13 -16.42
CA GLY A 190 37.07 -23.10 -17.72
C GLY A 190 38.24 -22.12 -17.67
N GLY A 191 39.41 -22.63 -17.29
CA GLY A 191 40.64 -21.86 -17.21
C GLY A 191 41.08 -21.30 -18.56
N HIS A 192 41.82 -20.20 -18.53
CA HIS A 192 43.18 -20.07 -19.08
C HIS A 192 43.69 -18.63 -18.82
N PRO A 193 45.02 -18.41 -18.79
CA PRO A 193 45.65 -17.35 -18.01
C PRO A 193 45.81 -16.00 -18.72
N LEU A 194 46.11 -15.00 -17.88
CA LEU A 194 46.41 -13.58 -18.11
C LEU A 194 47.34 -13.25 -19.30
N PRO A 195 47.29 -11.98 -19.78
CA PRO A 195 48.34 -11.02 -19.41
C PRO A 195 47.84 -9.66 -18.89
N THR A 196 48.56 -9.12 -17.90
CA THR A 196 48.58 -7.74 -17.36
C THR A 196 49.28 -6.75 -18.33
N PRO A 197 49.47 -5.46 -17.98
CA PRO A 197 48.47 -4.39 -17.88
C PRO A 197 48.84 -3.17 -18.76
N SER A 198 47.89 -2.35 -19.18
CA SER A 198 48.20 -1.02 -19.75
C SER A 198 47.52 0.07 -18.94
N THR A 199 48.35 0.86 -18.30
CA THR A 199 48.06 2.07 -17.54
C THR A 199 47.60 3.19 -18.47
N ARG A 200 46.34 3.64 -18.34
CA ARG A 200 45.95 5.00 -18.71
C ARG A 200 45.21 5.68 -17.57
N ARG A 201 45.94 6.62 -17.00
CA ARG A 201 45.56 7.66 -16.03
C ARG A 201 44.51 8.56 -16.70
N ALA A 202 43.34 8.71 -16.08
CA ALA A 202 42.37 9.74 -16.41
C ALA A 202 42.11 10.55 -15.14
N GLU A 203 42.48 11.83 -15.18
CA GLU A 203 42.20 12.83 -14.15
C GLU A 203 40.71 13.24 -14.15
N PRO A 204 40.14 13.60 -12.98
CA PRO A 204 38.93 14.41 -12.86
C PRO A 204 39.22 15.92 -12.62
N PRO A 205 38.21 16.80 -12.74
CA PRO A 205 38.31 18.10 -13.42
C PRO A 205 38.40 19.34 -12.50
N LEU A 206 38.89 20.45 -13.07
CA LEU A 206 38.89 21.77 -12.43
C LEU A 206 37.59 22.57 -12.69
N LEU A 207 36.99 22.96 -11.56
CA LEU A 207 36.29 24.20 -11.21
C LEU A 207 36.04 25.27 -12.31
N TYR A 208 34.80 25.76 -12.37
CA TYR A 208 34.55 27.17 -12.67
C TYR A 208 33.36 27.72 -11.86
N ASN A 209 33.65 28.71 -11.01
CA ASN A 209 32.71 29.58 -10.34
C ASN A 209 32.27 30.70 -11.29
N SER A 210 31.01 31.12 -11.21
CA SER A 210 30.65 32.51 -11.53
C SER A 210 29.48 32.97 -10.66
N THR A 211 29.86 33.79 -9.69
CA THR A 211 29.04 34.81 -9.03
C THR A 211 28.61 35.86 -10.05
N ASP A 212 27.35 36.31 -10.01
CA ASP A 212 27.05 37.74 -9.93
C ASP A 212 25.56 38.03 -9.71
N ARG A 213 25.32 39.03 -8.86
CA ARG A 213 24.04 39.64 -8.44
C ARG A 213 24.04 41.08 -8.99
N PRO A 214 22.90 41.72 -9.28
CA PRO A 214 22.19 42.47 -8.21
C PRO A 214 20.65 42.59 -8.37
N GLY A 215 19.93 42.98 -7.31
CA GLY A 215 18.48 43.31 -7.32
C GLY A 215 18.21 44.80 -7.67
N PRO A 216 17.10 45.46 -7.25
CA PRO A 216 15.84 45.02 -6.63
C PRO A 216 14.54 45.66 -7.23
N ARG A 217 13.38 45.39 -6.60
CA ARG A 217 12.07 46.12 -6.56
C ARG A 217 10.80 45.54 -7.22
N ASN A 218 9.75 45.59 -6.39
CA ASN A 218 8.33 45.28 -6.51
C ASN A 218 7.64 45.74 -7.81
N SER A 219 6.60 45.02 -8.24
CA SER A 219 5.19 45.47 -8.27
C SER A 219 4.30 44.48 -9.04
N TYR A 220 3.04 44.41 -8.62
CA TYR A 220 1.97 43.65 -9.23
C TYR A 220 1.65 44.12 -10.67
N THR A 221 1.07 43.19 -11.46
CA THR A 221 0.31 43.32 -12.72
C THR A 221 1.03 43.26 -14.09
N ASN A 222 0.58 42.25 -14.88
CA ASN A 222 0.51 42.17 -16.36
C ASN A 222 1.82 42.15 -17.19
N PRO A 223 1.81 41.93 -18.53
CA PRO A 223 0.92 41.18 -19.45
C PRO A 223 1.72 40.20 -20.36
N ARG A 224 1.03 39.57 -21.32
CA ARG A 224 1.52 38.66 -22.38
C ARG A 224 2.86 39.08 -23.04
N HIS A 225 3.86 38.19 -23.06
CA HIS A 225 4.91 38.19 -24.08
C HIS A 225 4.73 37.02 -25.06
N LYS A 226 4.52 37.36 -26.34
CA LYS A 226 4.64 36.49 -27.50
C LYS A 226 6.14 36.27 -27.76
N GLY A 227 6.60 35.05 -27.57
CA GLY A 227 7.93 34.58 -27.95
C GLY A 227 7.98 33.10 -27.56
N ASP A 228 8.02 32.22 -28.57
CA ASP A 228 8.07 30.75 -28.49
C ASP A 228 7.33 30.12 -27.31
N LYS A 229 6.08 29.72 -27.55
CA LYS A 229 5.23 29.03 -26.58
C LYS A 229 5.84 27.68 -26.18
N LYS A 230 6.82 27.69 -25.26
CA LYS A 230 7.15 26.51 -24.47
C LYS A 230 5.88 26.15 -23.72
N PHE A 231 5.24 25.05 -24.14
CA PHE A 231 4.03 24.57 -23.51
C PHE A 231 4.35 24.22 -22.06
N PHE A 232 3.96 25.08 -21.13
CA PHE A 232 4.11 24.80 -19.70
C PHE A 232 3.13 23.70 -19.31
N ARG A 233 3.63 22.70 -18.60
CA ARG A 233 2.80 21.63 -18.07
C ARG A 233 2.05 22.15 -16.84
N CYS A 234 0.76 21.92 -16.76
CA CYS A 234 0.01 22.25 -15.55
C CYS A 234 0.50 21.34 -14.41
N PHE A 235 1.09 21.89 -13.34
CA PHE A 235 1.59 21.05 -12.26
C PHE A 235 0.48 20.39 -11.43
N ARG A 236 -0.79 20.78 -11.62
CA ARG A 236 -1.95 20.15 -10.97
C ARG A 236 -2.37 18.86 -11.67
N CYS A 237 -2.54 18.90 -12.99
CA CYS A 237 -3.03 17.77 -13.76
C CYS A 237 -1.99 17.16 -14.71
N GLY A 238 -0.77 17.69 -14.79
CA GLY A 238 0.26 17.18 -15.66
C GLY A 238 0.03 17.37 -17.17
N ARG A 239 -1.03 18.06 -17.62
CA ARG A 239 -1.30 18.26 -19.06
C ARG A 239 -0.60 19.50 -19.61
N ALA A 240 -0.14 19.42 -20.87
CA ALA A 240 0.47 20.52 -21.61
C ALA A 240 -0.58 21.37 -22.35
N GLU A 241 -1.67 21.72 -21.65
CA GLU A 241 -2.78 22.52 -22.18
C GLU A 241 -2.63 23.99 -21.75
N PRO A 242 -3.22 24.96 -22.47
CA PRO A 242 -3.10 26.39 -22.16
C PRO A 242 -3.98 26.80 -20.96
N HIS A 243 -3.70 26.25 -19.78
CA HIS A 243 -4.35 26.63 -18.53
C HIS A 243 -3.35 26.70 -17.36
N GLY A 244 -3.65 27.56 -16.39
CA GLY A 244 -2.90 27.64 -15.15
C GLY A 244 -3.39 26.62 -14.10
N PRO A 245 -2.56 26.27 -13.10
CA PRO A 245 -2.94 25.36 -12.02
C PRO A 245 -4.19 25.82 -11.25
N SER A 246 -4.36 27.14 -11.05
CA SER A 246 -5.52 27.73 -10.37
C SER A 246 -6.82 27.56 -11.16
N THR A 247 -6.76 27.62 -12.50
CA THR A 247 -7.93 27.50 -13.39
C THR A 247 -8.13 26.08 -13.92
N CYS A 248 -7.27 25.13 -13.55
CA CYS A 248 -7.39 23.73 -13.93
C CYS A 248 -8.73 23.15 -13.43
N ARG A 249 -9.48 22.53 -14.34
CA ARG A 249 -10.79 21.89 -14.09
C ARG A 249 -10.75 20.36 -14.18
N HIS A 250 -9.61 19.79 -14.58
CA HIS A 250 -9.42 18.34 -14.58
C HIS A 250 -9.58 17.80 -13.16
N THR A 251 -10.14 16.59 -13.07
CA THR A 251 -10.31 15.80 -11.84
C THR A 251 -9.21 14.76 -11.66
N SER A 252 -8.45 14.47 -12.74
CA SER A 252 -7.32 13.55 -12.76
C SER A 252 -6.08 14.16 -13.45
N GLN A 253 -4.93 13.58 -13.16
CA GLN A 253 -3.66 13.85 -13.83
C GLN A 253 -3.64 13.26 -15.25
N SER A 254 -2.65 13.65 -16.06
CA SER A 254 -2.48 13.23 -17.46
C SER A 254 -2.27 11.73 -17.60
N ASN A 255 -1.76 11.08 -16.57
CA ASN A 255 -1.54 9.63 -16.48
C ASN A 255 -2.72 8.86 -15.88
N GLY A 256 -3.86 9.52 -15.63
CA GLY A 256 -5.06 8.91 -15.06
C GLY A 256 -5.08 8.82 -13.53
N ARG A 257 -4.01 9.23 -12.82
CA ARG A 257 -4.00 9.29 -11.35
C ARG A 257 -4.88 10.42 -10.83
N GLU A 258 -5.30 10.32 -9.58
CA GLU A 258 -6.03 11.41 -8.92
C GLU A 258 -5.13 12.64 -8.72
N ILE A 259 -5.73 13.82 -8.73
CA ILE A 259 -5.02 15.06 -8.40
C ILE A 259 -4.81 15.12 -6.88
N ILE A 260 -3.58 14.83 -6.46
CA ILE A 260 -3.15 14.79 -5.05
C ILE A 260 -2.89 16.17 -4.42
N ILE A 261 -2.97 17.26 -5.19
CA ILE A 261 -2.76 18.61 -4.67
C ILE A 261 -4.07 19.35 -4.45
N THR A 262 -4.17 20.02 -3.31
CA THR A 262 -5.37 20.78 -2.94
C THR A 262 -5.20 22.24 -3.33
N LYS A 263 -6.25 22.83 -3.92
CA LYS A 263 -6.26 24.26 -4.25
C LYS A 263 -6.25 25.07 -2.95
N PRO A 264 -5.48 26.17 -2.90
CA PRO A 264 -5.50 27.03 -1.73
C PRO A 264 -6.86 27.71 -1.56
N VAL A 265 -7.37 27.70 -0.34
CA VAL A 265 -8.51 28.53 0.05
C VAL A 265 -7.99 29.95 0.29
N ALA A 266 -8.61 30.95 -0.33
CA ALA A 266 -8.36 32.38 -0.08
C ALA A 266 -6.88 32.82 -0.08
N GLY A 267 -6.08 32.36 -1.05
CA GLY A 267 -4.69 32.80 -1.21
C GLY A 267 -3.65 32.10 -0.31
N GLY A 268 -4.05 31.03 0.39
CA GLY A 268 -3.13 30.17 1.13
C GLY A 268 -2.12 29.41 0.25
N PRO A 269 -1.25 28.57 0.86
CA PRO A 269 -0.32 27.74 0.12
C PRO A 269 -1.04 26.58 -0.58
N TRP A 270 -0.49 26.13 -1.71
CA TRP A 270 -0.89 24.85 -2.29
C TRP A 270 -0.52 23.74 -1.31
N MET A 271 -1.35 22.71 -1.20
CA MET A 271 -1.09 21.60 -0.27
C MET A 271 -0.89 20.29 -1.02
N LEU A 272 0.09 19.51 -0.61
CA LEU A 272 0.37 18.15 -1.06
C LEU A 272 0.53 17.25 0.17
N ASP A 273 -0.28 16.20 0.26
CA ASP A 273 -0.28 15.27 1.40
C ASP A 273 -0.41 15.97 2.78
N GLY A 274 -1.23 17.02 2.85
CA GLY A 274 -1.44 17.79 4.08
C GLY A 274 -0.30 18.76 4.44
N GLY A 275 0.80 18.79 3.68
CA GLY A 275 1.90 19.73 3.84
C GLY A 275 1.91 20.83 2.77
N PRO A 276 2.59 21.97 3.00
CA PRO A 276 2.61 23.06 2.05
C PRO A 276 3.56 22.73 0.88
N LEU A 277 3.07 22.92 -0.34
CA LEU A 277 3.76 22.65 -1.59
C LEU A 277 4.48 23.90 -2.08
N CYS A 278 5.77 23.77 -2.37
CA CYS A 278 6.52 24.83 -3.01
C CYS A 278 6.05 25.06 -4.46
N TYR A 279 5.32 26.16 -4.67
CA TYR A 279 4.86 26.56 -6.00
C TYR A 279 6.03 26.75 -6.98
N LYS A 280 7.07 27.49 -6.57
CA LYS A 280 8.23 27.81 -7.42
C LYS A 280 8.97 26.56 -7.88
N PHE A 281 9.17 25.58 -7.00
CA PHE A 281 9.78 24.30 -7.33
C PHE A 281 9.03 23.55 -8.45
N ASN A 282 7.70 23.64 -8.48
CA ASN A 282 6.86 22.95 -9.47
C ASN A 282 6.62 23.75 -10.77
N THR A 283 7.16 24.96 -10.84
CA THR A 283 7.20 25.78 -12.07
C THR A 283 8.54 25.64 -12.79
N ALA A 284 8.64 26.17 -14.01
CA ALA A 284 9.81 25.96 -14.88
C ALA A 284 11.11 26.55 -14.32
N SER A 285 11.03 27.52 -13.41
CA SER A 285 12.21 28.16 -12.82
C SER A 285 12.86 27.36 -11.70
N GLY A 286 12.21 26.30 -11.20
CA GLY A 286 12.60 25.66 -9.95
C GLY A 286 12.50 26.62 -8.74
N CYS A 287 12.90 26.14 -7.56
CA CYS A 287 12.98 26.98 -6.37
C CYS A 287 14.45 27.37 -6.12
N PRO A 288 14.82 28.64 -6.30
CA PRO A 288 16.20 29.10 -6.11
C PRO A 288 16.56 29.37 -4.65
N LYS A 289 15.58 29.38 -3.73
CA LYS A 289 15.82 29.68 -2.33
C LYS A 289 16.45 28.47 -1.63
N PRO A 290 17.69 28.59 -1.11
CA PRO A 290 18.32 27.51 -0.37
C PRO A 290 17.53 27.20 0.90
N ASP A 291 16.99 28.20 1.62
CA ASP A 291 16.12 28.01 2.79
C ASP A 291 14.66 28.34 2.45
N CYS A 292 14.07 27.50 1.61
CA CYS A 292 12.67 27.63 1.23
C CYS A 292 11.76 27.17 2.38
N ASP A 293 10.81 28.02 2.78
CA ASP A 293 9.78 27.74 3.81
C ASP A 293 8.88 26.54 3.46
N PHE A 294 8.89 26.12 2.19
CA PHE A 294 8.09 25.02 1.64
C PHE A 294 8.93 23.76 1.41
N LYS A 295 10.02 23.59 2.16
CA LYS A 295 10.76 22.33 2.20
C LYS A 295 9.97 21.25 2.98
N PRO A 296 10.11 19.97 2.61
CA PRO A 296 10.91 19.47 1.50
C PRO A 296 10.27 19.75 0.14
N HIS A 297 11.09 20.07 -0.87
CA HIS A 297 10.61 20.21 -2.23
C HIS A 297 10.13 18.86 -2.77
N ARG A 298 8.93 18.84 -3.35
CA ARG A 298 8.30 17.65 -3.90
C ARG A 298 7.58 17.99 -5.21
N CYS A 299 7.70 17.09 -6.18
CA CYS A 299 6.96 17.12 -7.44
C CYS A 299 5.47 16.94 -7.16
N SER A 300 4.61 17.82 -7.64
CA SER A 300 3.16 17.70 -7.44
C SER A 300 2.50 16.60 -8.27
N LEU A 301 3.21 15.99 -9.21
CA LEU A 301 2.69 14.90 -10.06
C LEU A 301 3.09 13.52 -9.52
N CYS A 302 4.34 13.34 -9.11
CA CYS A 302 4.88 12.04 -8.69
C CYS A 302 5.47 12.02 -7.26
N LYS A 303 5.42 13.15 -6.52
CA LYS A 303 5.96 13.33 -5.17
C LYS A 303 7.48 13.25 -5.01
N SER A 304 8.23 12.98 -6.09
CA SER A 304 9.70 12.95 -6.07
C SER A 304 10.30 14.29 -5.62
N SER A 305 11.36 14.25 -4.82
CA SER A 305 12.16 15.44 -4.46
C SER A 305 13.24 15.77 -5.48
N ALA A 306 13.50 14.88 -6.45
CA ALA A 306 14.59 15.03 -7.42
C ALA A 306 14.28 16.05 -8.53
N HIS A 307 12.99 16.29 -8.81
CA HIS A 307 12.57 17.17 -9.90
C HIS A 307 11.24 17.86 -9.59
N GLY A 308 10.99 18.99 -10.25
CA GLY A 308 9.70 19.68 -10.22
C GLY A 308 8.74 19.17 -11.29
N ALA A 309 7.45 19.51 -11.19
CA ALA A 309 6.42 19.03 -12.12
C ALA A 309 6.67 19.31 -13.62
N GLN A 310 7.47 20.33 -13.96
CA GLN A 310 7.82 20.61 -15.36
C GLN A 310 8.79 19.57 -15.97
N GLN A 311 9.58 18.91 -15.12
CA GLN A 311 10.55 17.89 -15.51
C GLN A 311 10.03 16.47 -15.23
N CYS A 312 8.78 16.35 -14.80
CA CYS A 312 8.19 15.06 -14.46
C CYS A 312 7.84 14.28 -15.73
N THR A 313 8.32 13.04 -15.79
CA THR A 313 8.06 12.10 -16.89
C THR A 313 6.87 11.18 -16.60
N ALA A 314 6.20 11.38 -15.46
CA ALA A 314 5.05 10.59 -15.04
C ALA A 314 3.75 10.95 -15.79
#